data_AF-A0A537DQU7-F1
#
_entry.id   AF-A0A537DQU7-F1
#
_cell.length_a   1.000
_cell.length_b   1.000
_cell.length_c   1.000
_cell.angle_alpha   90.00
_cell.angle_beta   90.00
_cell.angle_gamma   90.00
#
_symmetry.space_group_name_H-M   'P 1'
#
loop_
_entity.id
_entity.type
_entity.pdbx_description
1 polymer ?
#
loop_
_entity_poly.entity_id
_entity_poly.type
_entity_poly.pdbx_seq_one_letter_code
_entity_poly.pdbx_strand_id
1 'polypeptide(L)'
;MQDETVIADDLVVLGNAVPDVISDERITVCTAGYSKKLGLVRIYPVPPVSNMKRWNVVEIPLERNSRDNRTESWKIQGSKSDWSGIAKKIRFKHSIDERRQRLSLLEELYNKFGATCIEQLNDRRVSLGLH
;
A
#
# COMPACT_ATOMS: atom_id res chain seq x y z
N MET A 1 -9.57 13.56 -16.80
CA MET A 1 -9.07 12.18 -16.56
C MET A 1 -9.97 11.60 -15.50
N GLN A 2 -10.65 10.48 -15.78
CA GLN A 2 -11.53 9.86 -14.79
C GLN A 2 -10.68 9.36 -13.63
N ASP A 3 -11.09 9.67 -12.41
CA ASP A 3 -10.48 9.13 -11.20
C ASP A 3 -10.74 7.62 -11.20
N GLU A 4 -9.73 6.83 -11.57
CA GLU A 4 -9.82 5.38 -11.53
C GLU A 4 -9.92 4.95 -10.05
N THR A 5 -11.06 4.36 -9.70
CA THR A 5 -11.35 3.82 -8.37
C THR A 5 -11.44 2.30 -8.42
N VAL A 6 -10.87 1.63 -7.42
CA VAL A 6 -10.89 0.17 -7.31
C VAL A 6 -11.10 -0.26 -5.86
N ILE A 7 -11.80 -1.37 -5.64
CA ILE A 7 -11.82 -2.04 -4.34
C ILE A 7 -10.70 -3.09 -4.34
N ALA A 8 -9.66 -2.84 -3.55
CA ALA A 8 -8.62 -3.85 -3.30
C ALA A 8 -9.11 -4.76 -2.18
N ASP A 9 -9.59 -5.96 -2.51
CA ASP A 9 -10.23 -6.91 -1.60
C ASP A 9 -9.30 -8.01 -1.08
N ASP A 10 -8.07 -8.06 -1.56
CA ASP A 10 -7.04 -9.06 -1.24
C ASP A 10 -5.71 -8.42 -0.82
N LEU A 11 -5.71 -7.17 -0.36
CA LEU A 11 -4.50 -6.42 -0.08
C LEU A 11 -3.79 -6.96 1.17
N VAL A 12 -2.63 -7.57 0.97
CA VAL A 12 -1.72 -7.97 2.04
C VAL A 12 -0.84 -6.79 2.41
N VAL A 13 -0.87 -6.37 3.67
CA VAL A 13 0.00 -5.30 4.19
C VAL A 13 1.42 -5.83 4.38
N LEU A 14 2.39 -5.21 3.72
CA LEU A 14 3.81 -5.60 3.78
C LEU A 14 4.60 -4.77 4.79
N GLY A 15 4.18 -3.53 5.05
CA GLY A 15 4.80 -2.67 6.05
C GLY A 15 4.28 -1.24 6.00
N ASN A 16 4.61 -0.47 7.04
CA ASN A 16 4.36 0.96 7.09
C ASN A 16 5.69 1.70 7.25
N ALA A 17 5.79 2.85 6.59
CA ALA A 17 6.85 3.81 6.86
C ALA A 17 6.64 4.47 8.23
N VAL A 18 7.69 5.14 8.72
CA VAL A 18 7.61 5.97 9.91
C VAL A 18 6.60 7.11 9.69
N PRO A 19 5.79 7.48 10.70
CA PRO A 19 4.88 8.61 10.59
C PRO A 19 5.61 9.91 10.20
N ASP A 20 4.97 10.66 9.32
CA ASP A 20 5.46 11.95 8.83
C ASP A 20 4.34 13.00 8.85
N VAL A 21 4.71 14.26 9.05
CA VAL A 21 3.79 15.41 9.06
C VAL A 21 3.74 15.98 7.65
N ILE A 22 2.55 16.06 7.07
CA ILE A 22 2.39 16.60 5.73
C ILE A 22 2.07 18.11 5.77
N SER A 23 2.04 18.76 4.60
CA SER A 23 1.90 20.23 4.49
C SER A 23 0.65 20.82 5.14
N ASP A 24 -0.38 20.01 5.41
CA ASP A 24 -1.60 20.41 6.10
C ASP A 24 -1.64 19.94 7.57
N GLU A 25 -0.47 19.72 8.16
CA GLU A 25 -0.22 19.35 9.57
C GLU A 25 -0.75 17.98 10.01
N ARG A 26 -1.35 17.21 9.10
CA ARG A 26 -1.78 15.84 9.40
C ARG A 26 -0.57 14.93 9.58
N ILE A 27 -0.64 14.06 10.59
CA ILE A 27 0.29 12.95 10.74
C ILE A 27 -0.18 11.79 9.87
N THR A 28 0.70 11.27 9.02
CA THR A 28 0.39 10.22 8.04
C THR A 28 1.48 9.17 8.00
N VAL A 29 1.15 7.97 7.54
CA VAL A 29 2.12 6.94 7.16
C VAL A 29 1.95 6.60 5.68
N CYS A 30 3.02 6.07 5.09
CA CYS A 30 2.96 5.38 3.80
C CYS A 30 2.86 3.88 4.05
N THR A 31 1.88 3.22 3.45
CA THR A 31 1.70 1.77 3.61
C THR A 31 2.06 1.05 2.32
N ALA A 32 2.96 0.08 2.41
CA ALA A 32 3.26 -0.85 1.33
C ALA A 32 2.40 -2.10 1.48
N GLY A 33 1.85 -2.56 0.36
CA GLY A 33 1.03 -3.76 0.28
C GLY A 33 1.17 -4.49 -1.05
N TYR A 34 0.55 -5.65 -1.13
CA TYR A 34 0.48 -6.47 -2.33
C TYR A 34 -0.94 -6.98 -2.54
N SER A 35 -1.42 -6.89 -3.76
CA SER A 35 -2.66 -7.51 -4.23
C SER A 35 -2.33 -8.33 -5.46
N LYS A 36 -2.94 -9.51 -5.61
CA LYS A 36 -2.72 -10.32 -6.82
C LYS A 36 -3.26 -9.62 -8.07
N LYS A 37 -4.29 -8.79 -7.91
CA LYS A 37 -4.93 -8.02 -8.99
C LYS A 37 -4.14 -6.76 -9.33
N LEU A 38 -3.61 -6.05 -8.33
CA LEU A 38 -2.97 -4.74 -8.52
C LEU A 38 -1.43 -4.80 -8.53
N GLY A 39 -0.83 -5.91 -8.13
CA GLY A 39 0.61 -6.01 -7.92
C GLY A 39 1.04 -5.35 -6.60
N LEU A 40 2.22 -4.72 -6.60
CA LEU A 40 2.66 -3.90 -5.47
C LEU A 40 1.79 -2.64 -5.38
N VAL A 41 1.44 -2.26 -4.16
CA VAL A 41 0.57 -1.13 -3.85
C VAL A 41 1.23 -0.28 -2.78
N ARG A 42 1.41 1.00 -3.08
CA ARG A 42 1.83 2.06 -2.17
C ARG A 42 0.63 2.95 -1.89
N ILE A 43 0.15 2.95 -0.65
CA ILE A 43 -0.97 3.78 -0.22
C ILE A 43 -0.44 4.98 0.56
N TYR A 44 -0.74 6.18 0.08
CA TYR A 44 -0.37 7.41 0.76
C TYR A 44 -1.31 8.58 0.41
N PRO A 45 -1.80 9.35 1.39
CA PRO A 45 -1.53 9.22 2.83
C PRO A 45 -2.47 8.24 3.54
N VAL A 46 -1.97 7.58 4.60
CA VAL A 46 -2.76 6.71 5.49
C VAL A 46 -2.69 7.23 6.93
N PRO A 47 -3.80 7.29 7.69
CA PRO A 47 -3.76 7.64 9.11
C PRO A 47 -2.96 6.59 9.92
N PRO A 48 -2.12 7.00 10.90
CA PRO A 48 -1.35 6.07 11.74
C PRO A 48 -2.23 5.06 12.52
N VAL A 49 -3.46 5.45 12.83
CA VAL A 49 -4.45 4.64 13.58
C VAL A 49 -5.19 3.60 12.73
N SER A 50 -4.78 3.39 11.48
CA SER A 50 -5.49 2.57 10.47
C SER A 50 -5.53 1.05 10.73
N ASN A 51 -4.91 0.54 11.80
CA ASN A 51 -4.80 -0.90 12.11
C ASN A 51 -4.24 -1.78 10.95
N MET A 52 -3.59 -1.17 9.96
CA MET A 52 -2.92 -1.87 8.86
C MET A 52 -1.58 -2.42 9.33
N LYS A 53 -1.60 -3.52 10.10
CA LYS A 53 -0.38 -4.19 10.57
C LYS A 53 0.17 -5.10 9.48
N ARG A 54 1.49 -5.31 9.47
CA ARG A 54 2.16 -6.25 8.56
C ARG A 54 1.50 -7.63 8.66
N TRP A 55 1.26 -8.26 7.51
CA TRP A 55 0.57 -9.53 7.30
C TRP A 55 -0.96 -9.50 7.44
N ASN A 56 -1.56 -8.36 7.78
CA ASN A 56 -3.01 -8.22 7.65
C ASN A 56 -3.40 -8.28 6.18
N VAL A 57 -4.47 -9.02 5.90
CA VAL A 57 -5.21 -8.95 4.65
C VAL A 57 -6.41 -8.05 4.89
N VAL A 58 -6.49 -6.99 4.09
CA VAL A 58 -7.51 -5.96 4.23
C VAL A 58 -8.25 -5.75 2.92
N GLU A 59 -9.45 -5.22 3.06
CA GLU A 59 -10.22 -4.66 1.96
C GLU A 59 -10.35 -3.15 2.11
N ILE A 60 -10.05 -2.43 1.03
CA ILE A 60 -9.95 -0.97 1.05
C ILE A 60 -10.34 -0.36 -0.30
N PRO A 61 -11.17 0.69 -0.32
CA PRO A 61 -11.44 1.46 -1.53
C PRO A 61 -10.26 2.37 -1.85
N LEU A 62 -9.70 2.21 -3.04
CA LEU A 62 -8.56 2.96 -3.54
C LEU A 62 -8.96 3.85 -4.73
N GLU A 63 -8.25 4.96 -4.87
CA GLU A 63 -8.31 5.88 -6.00
C GLU A 63 -6.89 6.22 -6.48
N ARG A 64 -6.69 6.46 -7.78
CA ARG A 64 -5.38 6.84 -8.31
C ARG A 64 -4.91 8.18 -7.74
N ASN A 65 -3.63 8.27 -7.43
CA ASN A 65 -3.02 9.54 -7.04
C ASN A 65 -2.69 10.38 -8.28
N SER A 66 -3.53 11.37 -8.61
CA SER A 66 -3.29 12.27 -9.76
C SER A 66 -1.96 13.06 -9.72
N ARG A 67 -1.26 13.09 -8.58
CA ARG A 67 0.06 13.73 -8.42
C ARG A 67 1.24 12.74 -8.48
N ASP A 68 0.99 11.45 -8.62
CA ASP A 68 2.01 10.40 -8.67
C ASP A 68 1.64 9.40 -9.75
N ASN A 69 2.34 9.45 -10.88
CA ASN A 69 2.03 8.66 -12.07
C ASN A 69 2.46 7.19 -11.95
N ARG A 70 3.18 6.81 -10.88
CA ARG A 70 3.61 5.43 -10.67
C ARG A 70 2.41 4.51 -10.53
N THR A 71 2.46 3.35 -11.15
CA THR A 71 1.34 2.39 -11.24
C THR A 71 0.93 1.84 -9.87
N GLU A 72 1.89 1.75 -8.95
CA GLU A 72 1.67 1.29 -7.59
C GLU A 72 1.20 2.41 -6.65
N SER A 73 1.10 3.69 -7.08
CA SER A 73 0.72 4.79 -6.19
C SER A 73 -0.80 4.98 -6.10
N TRP A 74 -1.35 4.76 -4.90
CA TRP A 74 -2.77 4.81 -4.62
C TRP A 74 -3.08 5.68 -3.39
N LYS A 75 -4.31 6.15 -3.33
CA LYS A 75 -4.92 6.82 -2.17
C LYS A 75 -6.12 6.05 -1.70
N ILE A 76 -6.45 6.16 -0.41
CA ILE A 76 -7.74 5.71 0.08
C ILE A 76 -8.80 6.69 -0.42
N GLN A 77 -9.91 6.16 -0.96
CA GLN A 77 -10.96 6.99 -1.52
C GLN A 77 -11.47 8.02 -0.51
N GLY A 78 -11.46 9.30 -0.89
CA GLY A 78 -11.85 10.40 -0.02
C GLY A 78 -10.79 10.84 1.00
N SER A 79 -9.53 10.42 0.85
CA SER A 79 -8.40 10.82 1.73
C SER A 79 -8.19 12.34 1.87
N LYS A 80 -8.72 13.13 0.94
CA LYS A 80 -8.72 14.60 1.00
C LYS A 80 -9.96 15.19 1.69
N SER A 81 -11.14 14.59 1.52
CA SER A 81 -12.42 15.17 1.94
C SER A 81 -12.97 14.58 3.24
N ASP A 82 -12.56 13.37 3.61
CA ASP A 82 -13.13 12.60 4.72
C ASP A 82 -12.02 11.93 5.54
N TRP A 83 -11.02 12.71 5.95
CA TRP A 83 -9.83 12.19 6.63
C TRP A 83 -10.14 11.43 7.93
N SER A 84 -11.09 11.94 8.73
CA SER A 84 -11.52 11.30 9.98
C SER A 84 -12.28 9.99 9.76
N GLY A 85 -12.91 9.81 8.60
CA GLY A 85 -13.61 8.59 8.20
C GLY A 85 -12.72 7.51 7.57
N ILE A 86 -11.49 7.84 7.17
CA ILE A 86 -10.60 6.93 6.41
C ILE A 86 -10.37 5.60 7.12
N ALA A 87 -10.11 5.61 8.43
CA ALA A 87 -9.86 4.38 9.17
C ALA A 87 -11.04 3.40 9.13
N LYS A 88 -12.28 3.91 9.01
CA LYS A 88 -13.50 3.07 8.91
C LYS A 88 -13.66 2.39 7.55
N LYS A 89 -12.97 2.88 6.52
CA LYS A 89 -12.99 2.30 5.16
C LYS A 89 -12.04 1.11 5.02
N ILE A 90 -11.21 0.86 6.03
CA ILE A 90 -10.23 -0.23 6.06
C ILE A 90 -10.88 -1.41 6.77
N ARG A 91 -11.25 -2.43 5.99
CA ARG A 91 -11.89 -3.64 6.53
C ARG A 91 -10.84 -4.73 6.69
N PHE A 92 -10.52 -5.07 7.93
CA PHE A 92 -9.69 -6.25 8.21
C PHE A 92 -10.44 -7.53 7.85
N LYS A 93 -9.79 -8.44 7.12
CA LYS A 93 -10.32 -9.77 6.80
C LYS A 93 -9.71 -10.84 7.69
N HIS A 94 -8.39 -11.00 7.61
CA HIS A 94 -7.63 -11.95 8.40
C HIS A 94 -6.15 -11.55 8.44
N SER A 95 -5.34 -12.30 9.19
CA SER A 95 -3.87 -12.19 9.17
C SER A 95 -3.28 -13.44 8.50
N ILE A 96 -2.14 -13.29 7.83
CA ILE A 96 -1.30 -14.42 7.44
C ILE A 96 -0.40 -14.73 8.63
N ASP A 97 -0.77 -15.70 9.47
CA ASP A 97 -0.04 -15.98 10.72
C ASP A 97 1.03 -17.07 10.55
N GLU A 98 0.81 -17.99 9.62
CA GLU A 98 1.72 -19.11 9.39
C GLU A 98 3.02 -18.64 8.73
N ARG A 99 4.16 -18.96 9.36
CA ARG A 99 5.49 -18.61 8.84
C ARG A 99 5.72 -19.13 7.41
N ARG A 100 5.25 -20.35 7.12
CA ARG A 100 5.42 -20.97 5.80
C ARG A 100 4.70 -20.18 4.70
N GLN A 101 3.47 -19.73 4.96
CA GLN A 101 2.70 -18.90 4.03
C GLN A 101 3.39 -17.55 3.79
N ARG A 102 3.90 -16.92 4.85
CA ARG A 102 4.67 -15.67 4.75
C ARG A 102 5.92 -15.83 3.88
N LEU A 103 6.69 -16.89 4.10
CA LEU A 103 7.90 -17.17 3.32
C LEU A 103 7.58 -17.43 1.84
N SER A 104 6.55 -18.24 1.57
CA SER A 104 6.11 -18.51 0.20
C SER A 104 5.67 -17.23 -0.53
N LEU A 105 4.95 -16.33 0.15
CA LEU A 105 4.59 -15.03 -0.42
C LEU A 105 5.82 -14.17 -0.68
N LEU A 106 6.76 -14.09 0.26
CA LEU A 106 7.99 -13.31 0.08
C LEU A 106 8.83 -13.82 -1.10
N GLU A 107 8.93 -15.13 -1.28
CA GLU A 107 9.61 -15.75 -2.41
C GLU A 107 8.91 -15.41 -3.74
N GLU A 108 7.57 -15.49 -3.78
CA GLU A 108 6.79 -15.05 -4.95
C GLU A 108 7.08 -13.58 -5.29
N LEU A 109 7.08 -12.72 -4.28
CA LEU A 109 7.34 -11.29 -4.45
C LEU A 109 8.77 -11.01 -4.89
N TYR A 110 9.75 -11.72 -4.35
CA TYR A 110 11.16 -11.58 -4.75
C TYR A 110 11.35 -12.02 -6.20
N ASN A 111 10.73 -13.12 -6.62
CA ASN A 111 10.80 -13.59 -8.00
C ASN A 111 10.14 -12.62 -9.00
N LYS A 112 9.07 -11.94 -8.60
CA LYS A 112 8.33 -11.00 -9.47
C LYS A 112 8.89 -9.58 -9.47
N PHE A 113 9.30 -9.09 -8.32
CA PHE A 113 9.62 -7.68 -8.07
C PHE A 113 11.02 -7.47 -7.49
N GLY A 114 11.83 -8.53 -7.46
CA GLY A 114 13.22 -8.47 -7.05
C GLY A 114 14.01 -7.49 -7.92
N ALA A 115 14.83 -6.68 -7.28
CA ALA A 115 15.85 -5.86 -7.91
C ALA A 115 17.19 -6.16 -7.26
N THR A 116 18.24 -6.22 -8.05
CA THR A 116 19.58 -6.55 -7.55
C THR A 116 20.25 -5.36 -6.89
N CYS A 117 19.74 -4.14 -7.10
CA CYS A 117 20.22 -2.92 -6.46
C CYS A 117 19.15 -1.81 -6.50
N ILE A 118 19.31 -0.77 -5.67
CA ILE A 118 18.37 0.36 -5.58
C ILE A 118 18.36 1.18 -6.87
N GLU A 119 19.49 1.27 -7.58
CA GLU A 119 19.62 1.99 -8.84
C GLU A 119 18.65 1.44 -9.91
N GLN A 120 18.46 0.12 -9.97
CA GLN A 120 17.49 -0.49 -10.88
C GLN A 120 16.04 -0.08 -10.57
N LEU A 121 15.70 0.11 -9.30
CA LEU A 121 14.36 0.58 -8.91
C LEU A 121 14.14 2.03 -9.36
N ASN A 122 15.17 2.87 -9.19
CA ASN A 122 15.15 4.26 -9.63
C ASN A 122 15.03 4.38 -11.16
N ASP A 123 15.78 3.58 -11.91
CA ASP A 123 15.74 3.55 -13.38
C ASP A 123 14.36 3.12 -13.90
N ARG A 124 13.73 2.14 -13.24
CA ARG A 124 12.35 1.70 -13.52
C ARG A 124 11.29 2.68 -13.03
N ARG A 125 11.68 3.73 -12.30
CA ARG A 125 10.81 4.74 -11.68
C ARG A 125 9.72 4.14 -10.77
N VAL A 126 10.02 3.00 -10.15
CA VAL A 126 9.13 2.35 -9.18
C VAL A 126 9.49 2.79 -7.76
N SER A 127 8.48 2.91 -6.92
CA SER A 127 8.58 3.30 -5.51
C SER A 127 8.66 2.12 -4.54
N LEU A 128 8.40 0.91 -5.02
CA LEU A 128 8.49 -0.33 -4.25
C LEU A 128 9.28 -1.39 -5.03
N GLY A 129 10.07 -2.16 -4.30
CA GLY A 129 10.83 -3.30 -4.79
C GLY A 129 11.33 -4.16 -3.64
N LEU A 130 11.69 -5.40 -3.93
CA LEU A 130 12.35 -6.28 -2.97
C LEU A 130 13.84 -6.36 -3.33
N HIS A 131 14.69 -6.22 -2.33
CA HIS A 131 16.15 -6.34 -2.43
C HIS A 131 16.65 -7.22 -1.29
#